data_AF-A0A954FZE4-F1
#
_entry.id   AF-A0A954FZE4-F1
#
_cell.length_a   1.000
_cell.length_b   1.000
_cell.length_c   1.000
_cell.angle_alpha   90.00
_cell.angle_beta   90.00
_cell.angle_gamma   90.00
#
_symmetry.space_group_name_H-M   'P 1'
#
loop_
_entity.id
_entity.type
_entity.pdbx_description
1 polymer ?
#
loop_
_entity_poly.entity_id
_entity_poly.type
_entity_poly.pdbx_seq_one_letter_code
_entity_poly.pdbx_strand_id
1 'polypeptide(L)'
;MFEQLTRRDFNKQLLGSACSAGLLGNVLAAGTEGPSRPFQLNYIVASCMYGKLPLETILQEVPKTGAAYLEIWAERHGNQREQIEALGVEKTKQLFDKYNVKLGSFTCFKYGLFNMQGEMDLVKQLGGDMVICNSGGPKGLKGAELKA
;
A
#
# COMPACT_ATOMS: atom_id res chain seq x y z
N MET A 1 -25.43 -46.17 -3.75
CA MET A 1 -26.24 -45.29 -2.88
C MET A 1 -25.24 -44.46 -2.09
N PHE A 2 -25.00 -43.20 -2.47
CA PHE A 2 -24.04 -42.35 -1.75
C PHE A 2 -24.73 -41.81 -0.50
N GLU A 3 -24.20 -42.16 0.66
CA GLU A 3 -24.69 -41.69 1.95
C GLU A 3 -24.42 -40.19 2.05
N GLN A 4 -25.47 -39.37 2.14
CA GLN A 4 -25.33 -37.92 2.29
C GLN A 4 -24.83 -37.62 3.71
N LEU A 5 -23.57 -37.27 3.84
CA LEU A 5 -23.00 -36.74 5.08
C LEU A 5 -23.75 -35.47 5.48
N THR A 6 -24.39 -35.50 6.65
CA THR A 6 -25.02 -34.31 7.20
C THR A 6 -23.94 -33.35 7.71
N ARG A 7 -24.24 -32.04 7.70
CA ARG A 7 -23.36 -31.00 8.27
C ARG A 7 -22.96 -31.30 9.73
N ARG A 8 -23.81 -32.01 10.48
CA ARG A 8 -23.54 -32.41 11.86
C ARG A 8 -22.50 -33.53 11.95
N ASP A 9 -22.51 -34.47 11.01
CA ASP A 9 -21.56 -35.58 10.98
C ASP A 9 -20.19 -35.10 10.53
N PHE A 10 -20.13 -34.18 9.57
CA PHE A 10 -18.91 -33.48 9.17
C PHE A 10 -18.24 -32.76 10.37
N ASN A 11 -19.03 -31.99 11.13
CA ASN A 11 -18.49 -31.26 12.29
C ASN A 11 -17.99 -32.20 13.40
N LYS A 12 -18.62 -33.36 13.61
CA LYS A 12 -18.16 -34.37 14.57
C LYS A 12 -16.83 -35.00 14.15
N GLN A 13 -16.66 -35.29 12.86
CA GLN A 13 -15.40 -35.84 12.33
C GLN A 13 -14.26 -34.82 12.38
N LEU A 14 -14.56 -33.54 12.16
CA LEU A 14 -13.58 -32.44 12.24
C LEU A 14 -13.08 -32.21 13.68
N LEU A 15 -13.99 -32.22 14.67
CA LEU A 15 -13.62 -32.08 16.09
C LEU A 15 -12.83 -33.28 16.60
N GLY A 16 -13.15 -34.50 16.16
CA GLY A 16 -12.41 -35.71 16.51
C GLY A 16 -10.97 -35.73 15.99
N SER A 17 -10.72 -35.09 14.85
CA SER A 17 -9.37 -34.97 14.26
C SER A 17 -8.55 -33.82 14.88
N ALA A 18 -9.20 -32.80 15.43
CA ALA A 18 -8.53 -31.63 16.00
C ALA A 18 -7.81 -31.91 17.34
N CYS A 19 -8.29 -32.89 18.12
CA CYS A 19 -7.68 -33.22 19.41
C CYS A 19 -6.32 -33.94 19.30
N SER A 20 -6.01 -34.57 18.17
CA SER A 20 -4.75 -35.28 17.94
C SER A 20 -3.65 -34.39 17.32
N ALA A 21 -4.04 -33.30 16.65
CA ALA A 21 -3.12 -32.37 16.00
C ALA A 21 -2.70 -31.18 16.90
N GLY A 22 -3.41 -30.95 18.02
CA GLY A 22 -3.14 -29.82 18.93
C GLY A 22 -1.76 -29.86 19.62
N LEU A 23 -1.13 -31.03 19.72
CA LEU A 23 0.21 -31.19 20.30
C LEU A 23 1.36 -30.93 19.30
N LEU A 24 1.09 -30.98 17.99
CA LEU A 24 2.09 -30.69 16.94
C LEU A 24 2.01 -29.25 16.41
N GLY A 25 0.85 -28.59 16.55
CA GLY A 25 0.64 -27.22 16.07
C GLY A 25 1.53 -26.17 16.76
N ASN A 26 1.84 -26.34 18.05
CA ASN A 26 2.70 -25.40 18.78
C ASN A 26 4.20 -25.56 18.47
N VAL A 27 4.63 -26.72 17.96
CA VAL A 27 6.04 -26.96 17.59
C VAL A 27 6.36 -26.37 16.22
N LEU A 28 5.37 -26.28 15.32
CA LEU A 28 5.52 -25.64 14.01
C LEU A 28 5.20 -24.15 14.00
N ALA A 29 4.50 -23.64 15.02
CA ALA A 29 4.29 -22.20 15.22
C ALA A 29 5.51 -21.50 15.86
N ALA A 30 6.52 -22.26 16.33
CA ALA A 30 7.85 -21.76 16.68
C ALA A 30 8.68 -21.45 15.42
N GLY A 31 8.06 -20.79 14.45
CA GLY A 31 8.73 -20.21 13.29
C GLY A 31 9.41 -18.92 13.71
N THR A 32 10.69 -19.02 14.07
CA THR A 32 11.69 -17.94 14.00
C THR A 32 11.33 -16.63 14.71
N GLU A 33 11.66 -16.52 16.00
CA GLU A 33 12.05 -15.23 16.58
C GLU A 33 13.40 -14.81 15.98
N GLY A 34 13.40 -14.39 14.72
CA GLY A 34 14.45 -13.50 14.22
C GLY A 34 14.37 -12.17 14.99
N PRO A 35 15.39 -11.30 14.94
CA PRO A 35 15.35 -10.01 15.62
C PRO A 35 14.10 -9.24 15.18
N SER A 36 13.05 -9.27 16.01
CA SER A 36 11.83 -8.53 15.75
C SER A 36 12.19 -7.07 15.97
N ARG A 37 12.34 -6.31 14.89
CA ARG A 37 12.48 -4.86 15.02
C ARG A 37 11.30 -4.36 15.87
N PRO A 38 11.56 -3.49 16.87
CA PRO A 38 10.48 -2.91 17.65
C PRO A 38 9.47 -2.26 16.70
N PHE A 39 8.19 -2.34 17.06
CA PHE A 39 7.14 -1.67 16.30
C PHE A 39 7.48 -0.18 16.17
N GLN A 40 7.45 0.33 14.95
CA GLN A 40 7.71 1.73 14.64
C GLN A 40 6.79 2.20 13.51
N LEU A 41 6.41 3.48 13.57
CA LEU A 41 5.66 4.13 12.51
C LEU A 41 6.61 4.62 11.41
N ASN A 42 6.21 4.44 10.16
CA ASN A 42 6.85 5.07 9.02
C ASN A 42 6.13 6.37 8.72
N TYR A 43 6.72 7.50 9.12
CA TYR A 43 6.17 8.82 8.81
C TYR A 43 6.43 9.19 7.34
N ILE A 44 5.41 9.72 6.69
CA ILE A 44 5.42 10.13 5.28
C ILE A 44 5.10 11.62 5.20
N VAL A 45 5.87 12.36 4.41
CA VAL A 45 5.62 13.77 4.09
C VAL A 45 4.85 13.85 2.77
N ALA A 46 3.74 14.58 2.75
CA ALA A 46 3.00 14.86 1.52
C ALA A 46 3.67 15.97 0.69
N SER A 47 4.05 15.69 -0.56
CA SER A 47 4.72 16.69 -1.41
C SER A 47 3.86 17.94 -1.69
N CYS A 48 2.53 17.81 -1.65
CA CYS A 48 1.61 18.94 -1.82
C CYS A 48 1.76 20.03 -0.75
N MET A 49 2.33 19.73 0.43
CA MET A 49 2.64 20.73 1.45
C MET A 49 3.68 21.75 0.99
N TYR A 50 4.44 21.42 -0.06
CA TYR A 50 5.45 22.28 -0.69
C TYR A 50 4.98 22.87 -2.02
N GLY A 51 3.70 22.70 -2.37
CA GLY A 51 3.14 23.16 -3.65
C GLY A 51 3.91 22.60 -4.85
N LYS A 52 4.39 23.49 -5.72
CA LYS A 52 5.10 23.14 -6.96
C LYS A 52 6.62 23.29 -6.87
N LEU A 53 7.18 23.30 -5.65
CA LEU A 53 8.63 23.33 -5.50
C LEU A 53 9.29 22.14 -6.21
N PRO A 54 10.55 22.29 -6.66
CA PRO A 54 11.29 21.20 -7.28
C PRO A 54 11.35 19.98 -6.35
N LEU A 55 11.22 18.78 -6.92
CA LEU A 55 11.25 17.51 -6.20
C LEU A 55 12.52 17.38 -5.36
N GLU A 56 13.66 17.77 -5.90
CA GLU A 56 14.96 17.78 -5.20
C GLU A 56 14.95 18.69 -3.96
N THR A 57 14.33 19.88 -4.06
CA THR A 57 14.16 20.78 -2.91
C THR A 57 13.34 20.10 -1.81
N ILE A 58 12.25 19.42 -2.17
CA ILE A 58 11.40 18.72 -1.19
C ILE A 58 12.15 17.55 -0.56
N LEU A 59 12.86 16.75 -1.35
CA LEU A 59 13.65 15.61 -0.87
C LEU A 59 14.73 16.04 0.13
N GLN A 60 15.33 17.21 -0.06
CA GLN A 60 16.28 17.78 0.90
C GLN A 60 15.63 18.14 2.26
N GLU A 61 14.35 18.51 2.27
CA GLU A 61 13.63 18.90 3.49
C GLU A 61 13.06 17.70 4.26
N VAL A 62 12.70 16.61 3.58
CA VAL A 62 12.03 15.44 4.21
C VAL A 62 12.77 14.93 5.45
N PRO A 63 14.09 14.65 5.43
CA PRO A 63 14.78 14.12 6.62
C PRO A 63 14.75 15.06 7.82
N LYS A 64 14.63 16.38 7.60
CA LYS A 64 14.57 17.39 8.68
C LYS A 64 13.29 17.30 9.50
N THR A 65 12.26 16.64 8.96
CA THR A 65 10.98 16.38 9.65
C THR A 65 11.02 15.13 10.53
N GLY A 66 12.09 14.33 10.45
CA GLY A 66 12.15 13.00 11.05
C GLY A 66 11.46 11.90 10.24
N ALA A 67 10.85 12.25 9.10
CA ALA A 67 10.32 11.28 8.14
C ALA A 67 11.42 10.72 7.23
N ALA A 68 11.19 9.50 6.74
CA ALA A 68 12.04 8.85 5.75
C ALA A 68 11.34 8.63 4.41
N TYR A 69 10.07 9.03 4.29
CA TYR A 69 9.24 8.74 3.14
C TYR A 69 8.59 10.01 2.58
N LEU A 70 8.48 10.08 1.25
CA LEU A 70 7.77 11.13 0.53
C LEU A 70 6.57 10.55 -0.21
N GLU A 71 5.41 11.15 -0.02
CA GLU A 71 4.22 10.93 -0.84
C GLU A 71 4.22 11.91 -2.02
N ILE A 72 3.96 11.39 -3.22
CA ILE A 72 3.97 12.13 -4.48
C ILE A 72 2.55 12.56 -4.86
N TRP A 73 2.41 13.85 -5.15
CA TRP A 73 1.18 14.46 -5.63
C TRP A 73 1.31 14.94 -7.07
N ALA A 74 0.20 14.85 -7.79
CA ALA A 74 0.01 15.44 -9.12
C ALA A 74 -0.63 16.83 -9.03
N GLU A 75 -0.73 17.49 -10.18
CA GLU A 75 -1.53 18.71 -10.32
C GLU A 75 -3.00 18.49 -9.88
N ARG A 76 -3.67 19.46 -9.25
CA ARG A 76 -3.26 20.85 -8.97
C ARG A 76 -2.64 21.07 -7.58
N HIS A 77 -2.54 20.02 -6.76
CA HIS A 77 -2.15 20.13 -5.35
C HIS A 77 -0.63 20.10 -5.17
N GLY A 78 0.08 19.46 -6.10
CA GLY A 78 1.51 19.60 -6.30
C GLY A 78 1.79 19.52 -7.80
N ASN A 79 3.01 19.13 -8.19
CA ASN A 79 3.30 18.72 -9.56
C ASN A 79 4.45 17.69 -9.61
N GLN A 80 4.72 17.01 -8.49
CA GLN A 80 5.88 16.13 -8.38
C GLN A 80 5.70 14.88 -9.22
N ARG A 81 4.46 14.44 -9.47
CA ARG A 81 4.19 13.37 -10.44
C ARG A 81 4.65 13.76 -11.85
N GLU A 82 4.36 14.97 -12.29
CA GLU A 82 4.75 15.50 -13.60
C GLU A 82 6.26 15.75 -13.66
N GLN A 83 6.88 16.20 -12.56
CA GLN A 83 8.34 16.29 -12.46
C GLN A 83 9.03 14.93 -12.59
N ILE A 84 8.49 13.88 -11.95
CA ILE A 84 8.98 12.50 -12.10
C ILE A 84 8.89 12.03 -13.55
N GLU A 85 7.81 12.39 -14.26
CA GLU A 85 7.67 12.09 -15.69
C GLU A 85 8.76 12.76 -16.53
N ALA A 86 8.99 14.04 -16.30
CA ALA A 86 10.00 14.81 -17.01
C ALA A 86 11.43 14.34 -16.71
N LEU A 87 11.70 13.91 -15.47
CA LEU A 87 12.99 13.39 -15.03
C LEU A 87 13.25 11.96 -15.53
N GLY A 88 12.22 11.14 -15.56
CA GLY A 88 12.30 9.70 -15.77
C GLY A 88 12.66 8.92 -14.50
N VAL A 89 12.42 7.62 -14.55
CA VAL A 89 12.55 6.69 -13.40
C VAL A 89 13.97 6.68 -12.82
N GLU A 90 14.99 6.53 -13.66
CA GLU A 90 16.38 6.36 -13.19
C GLU A 90 16.91 7.60 -12.46
N LYS A 91 16.68 8.79 -13.01
CA LYS A 91 17.06 10.05 -12.35
C LYS A 91 16.26 10.27 -11.07
N THR A 92 14.98 9.89 -11.08
CA THR A 92 14.15 9.97 -9.88
C THR A 92 14.71 9.10 -8.76
N LYS A 93 15.07 7.84 -9.03
CA LYS A 93 15.70 6.96 -8.04
C LYS A 93 16.99 7.55 -7.49
N GLN A 94 17.87 8.05 -8.37
CA GLN A 94 19.12 8.69 -7.96
C GLN A 94 18.89 9.88 -7.02
N LEU A 95 17.84 10.68 -7.26
CA LEU A 95 17.46 11.76 -6.35
C LEU A 95 16.99 11.25 -4.99
N PHE A 96 16.09 10.27 -4.97
CA PHE A 96 15.63 9.67 -3.70
C PHE A 96 16.79 9.08 -2.88
N ASP A 97 17.69 8.33 -3.54
CA ASP A 97 18.88 7.75 -2.92
C ASP A 97 19.84 8.83 -2.39
N LYS A 98 20.08 9.89 -3.17
CA LYS A 98 20.95 11.02 -2.79
C LYS A 98 20.55 11.65 -1.46
N TYR A 99 19.24 11.75 -1.19
CA TYR A 99 18.71 12.35 0.04
C TYR A 99 18.30 11.32 1.11
N ASN A 100 18.54 10.04 0.87
CA ASN A 100 18.14 8.94 1.74
C ASN A 100 16.64 8.98 2.09
N VAL A 101 15.81 9.28 1.09
CA VAL A 101 14.35 9.30 1.19
C VAL A 101 13.80 8.13 0.37
N LYS A 102 12.74 7.51 0.86
CA LYS A 102 12.02 6.43 0.18
C LYS A 102 10.71 6.92 -0.41
N LEU A 103 10.26 6.27 -1.47
CA LEU A 103 8.91 6.50 -1.96
C LEU A 103 7.90 5.96 -0.95
N GLY A 104 7.00 6.83 -0.48
CA GLY A 104 5.92 6.47 0.44
C GLY A 104 4.67 6.01 -0.30
N SER A 105 4.06 6.92 -1.06
CA SER A 105 2.83 6.65 -1.81
C SER A 105 2.67 7.60 -2.99
N PHE A 106 1.78 7.27 -3.93
CA PHE A 106 1.31 8.18 -4.98
C PHE A 106 -0.14 8.58 -4.74
N THR A 107 -0.39 9.88 -4.58
CA THR A 107 -1.70 10.48 -4.34
C THR A 107 -2.09 11.35 -5.52
N CYS A 108 -2.28 10.68 -6.66
CA CYS A 108 -2.63 11.30 -7.95
C CYS A 108 -4.14 11.21 -8.25
N PHE A 109 -4.93 10.59 -7.37
CA PHE A 109 -6.40 10.55 -7.38
C PHE A 109 -7.07 10.27 -8.74
N LYS A 110 -6.56 9.31 -9.51
CA LYS A 110 -7.34 8.84 -10.67
C LYS A 110 -8.62 8.19 -10.16
N TYR A 111 -9.75 8.48 -10.82
CA TYR A 111 -11.07 8.00 -10.39
C TYR A 111 -11.20 6.50 -10.63
N GLY A 112 -11.17 5.70 -9.55
CA GLY A 112 -11.33 4.25 -9.60
C GLY A 112 -10.01 3.48 -9.68
N LEU A 113 -9.97 2.33 -9.01
CA LEU A 113 -8.79 1.47 -8.86
C LEU A 113 -8.13 1.11 -10.20
N PHE A 114 -8.94 0.75 -11.21
CA PHE A 114 -8.41 0.31 -12.51
C PHE A 114 -7.73 1.45 -13.29
N ASN A 115 -8.09 2.71 -13.05
CA ASN A 115 -7.44 3.85 -13.69
C ASN A 115 -6.07 4.17 -13.07
N MET A 116 -5.70 3.53 -11.96
CA MET A 116 -4.41 3.69 -11.30
C MET A 116 -3.32 2.75 -11.82
N GLN A 117 -3.60 1.85 -12.77
CA GLN A 117 -2.63 0.85 -13.27
C GLN A 117 -1.29 1.48 -13.69
N GLY A 118 -1.32 2.58 -14.47
CA GLY A 118 -0.08 3.27 -14.86
C GLY A 118 0.70 3.87 -13.67
N GLU A 119 0.00 4.28 -12.60
CA GLU A 119 0.66 4.72 -11.37
C GLU A 119 1.20 3.54 -10.55
N MET A 120 0.50 2.41 -10.55
CA MET A 120 0.99 1.18 -9.90
C MET A 120 2.29 0.69 -10.56
N ASP A 121 2.35 0.70 -11.89
CA ASP A 121 3.54 0.32 -12.65
C ASP A 121 4.71 1.26 -12.36
N LEU A 122 4.45 2.57 -12.34
CA LEU A 122 5.47 3.57 -12.03
C LEU A 122 5.96 3.47 -10.59
N VAL A 123 5.05 3.33 -9.61
CA VAL A 123 5.41 3.12 -8.20
C VAL A 123 6.29 1.88 -8.03
N LYS A 124 5.92 0.77 -8.68
CA LYS A 124 6.73 -0.45 -8.68
C LYS A 124 8.11 -0.23 -9.29
N GLN A 125 8.18 0.48 -10.43
CA GLN A 125 9.46 0.81 -11.06
C GLN A 125 10.34 1.66 -10.16
N LEU A 126 9.76 2.59 -9.38
CA LEU A 126 10.44 3.43 -8.39
C LEU A 126 10.75 2.71 -7.07
N GLY A 127 10.34 1.45 -6.90
CA GLY A 127 10.60 0.65 -5.70
C GLY A 127 9.62 0.87 -4.54
N GLY A 128 8.48 1.52 -4.79
CA GLY A 128 7.39 1.64 -3.82
C GLY A 128 6.32 0.56 -4.00
N ASP A 129 5.34 0.57 -3.10
CA ASP A 129 4.27 -0.44 -3.03
C ASP A 129 2.87 0.14 -2.77
N MET A 130 2.73 1.47 -2.69
CA MET A 130 1.48 2.13 -2.31
C MET A 130 1.02 3.18 -3.31
N VAL A 131 -0.25 3.08 -3.72
CA VAL A 131 -0.98 4.10 -4.48
C VAL A 131 -2.28 4.45 -3.75
N ILE A 132 -2.64 5.73 -3.73
CA ILE A 132 -3.90 6.23 -3.19
C ILE A 132 -4.82 6.57 -4.37
N CYS A 133 -5.98 5.91 -4.41
CA CYS A 133 -6.99 6.10 -5.43
C CYS A 133 -8.24 6.74 -4.84
N ASN A 134 -8.98 7.49 -5.67
CA ASN A 134 -10.32 7.90 -5.30
C ASN A 134 -11.32 6.81 -5.69
N SER A 135 -12.45 6.75 -4.99
CA SER A 135 -13.58 5.90 -5.42
C SER A 135 -14.06 6.34 -6.81
N GLY A 136 -14.34 5.35 -7.66
CA GLY A 136 -15.06 5.54 -8.93
C GLY A 136 -16.43 4.90 -8.84
N GLY A 137 -17.38 5.36 -9.66
CA GLY A 137 -18.72 4.79 -9.73
C GLY A 137 -19.83 5.84 -9.85
N PRO A 138 -21.10 5.40 -9.96
CA PRO A 138 -22.25 6.29 -10.01
C PRO A 138 -22.30 7.20 -8.77
N LYS A 139 -22.62 8.48 -8.99
CA LYS A 139 -22.78 9.49 -7.93
C LYS A 139 -24.25 9.86 -7.76
N GLY A 140 -24.61 10.33 -6.58
CA GLY A 140 -25.97 10.83 -6.31
C GLY A 140 -27.05 9.74 -6.26
N LEU A 141 -26.66 8.48 -6.07
CA LEU A 141 -27.58 7.36 -5.89
C LEU A 141 -28.51 7.59 -4.70
N LYS A 142 -29.77 7.17 -4.83
CA LYS A 142 -30.78 7.29 -3.76
C LYS A 142 -31.57 5.99 -3.59
N GLY A 143 -32.10 5.78 -2.38
CA GLY A 143 -33.07 4.71 -2.12
C GLY A 143 -32.54 3.31 -2.47
N ALA A 144 -33.29 2.56 -3.28
CA ALA A 144 -32.94 1.20 -3.69
C ALA A 144 -31.65 1.12 -4.53
N GLU A 145 -31.27 2.20 -5.22
CA GLU A 145 -30.08 2.25 -6.07
C GLU A 145 -28.78 2.14 -5.26
N LEU A 146 -28.79 2.51 -3.98
CA LEU A 146 -27.64 2.35 -3.07
C LEU A 146 -27.39 0.90 -2.64
N LYS A 147 -28.35 -0.01 -2.88
CA LYS A 147 -28.28 -1.42 -2.47
C LYS A 147 -27.90 -2.38 -3.61
N ALA A 148 -27.83 -1.86 -4.84
CA ALA A 148 -27.57 -2.63 -6.04
C ALA A 148 -26.07 -2.92 -6.22
#